data_AF-A0A2N3T5T7-F1
#
_entry.id   AF-A0A2N3T5T7-F1
#
_cell.length_a   1.000
_cell.length_b   1.000
_cell.length_c   1.000
_cell.angle_alpha   90.00
_cell.angle_beta   90.00
_cell.angle_gamma   90.00
#
_symmetry.space_group_name_H-M   'P 1'
#
loop_
_entity.id
_entity.type
_entity.pdbx_description
1 polymer ?
#
loop_
_entity_poly.entity_id
_entity_poly.type
_entity_poly.pdbx_seq_one_letter_code
_entity_poly.pdbx_strand_id
1 'polypeptide(L)'
;MKGTLLLIFCLFSIGVFSQDNFKLYYEETENGFKILADNDEYTPVSAKIDFRLENLTSTNGSNKVFVIPAKTKRHTITDLEVIDRKKRIKLGYESTYNHGNHNQKKYDTSFKYYLPFQKGTEYWLSQGYNGATSHQNENALDFKMPVGTKIYAARDGVVVDIEESFSKSCTSAECAKYNNFILIYHSDGTFAEYTHIKKNGAQVNIGDEIKIGQFIGYSGDVGWATGPHLHFIVFFQRLKERITLKTKFLIGKGKQAVALKEKEKYIREY
;
A
#
# COMPACT_ATOMS: atom_id res chain seq x y z
N MET A 1 -50.46 -21.75 -7.77
CA MET A 1 -49.42 -22.28 -6.85
C MET A 1 -48.31 -21.25 -6.76
N LYS A 2 -48.18 -20.55 -5.63
CA LYS A 2 -47.05 -19.65 -5.37
C LYS A 2 -45.83 -20.53 -5.10
N GLY A 3 -44.97 -20.70 -6.11
CA GLY A 3 -43.74 -21.48 -5.97
C GLY A 3 -42.74 -20.69 -5.14
N THR A 4 -42.50 -21.14 -3.91
CA THR A 4 -41.47 -20.60 -3.03
C THR A 4 -40.10 -20.93 -3.63
N LEU A 5 -39.37 -19.91 -4.10
CA LEU A 5 -38.02 -20.04 -4.61
C LEU A 5 -37.08 -20.34 -3.43
N LEU A 6 -36.61 -21.58 -3.33
CA LEU A 6 -35.66 -21.99 -2.29
C LEU A 6 -34.25 -21.50 -2.68
N LEU A 7 -33.79 -20.40 -2.08
CA LEU A 7 -32.39 -19.95 -2.17
C LEU A 7 -31.54 -20.79 -1.21
N ILE A 8 -30.57 -21.54 -1.74
CA ILE A 8 -29.53 -22.18 -0.94
C ILE A 8 -28.25 -21.37 -1.13
N PHE A 9 -27.83 -20.66 -0.08
CA PHE A 9 -26.58 -19.91 -0.02
C PHE A 9 -25.48 -20.78 0.61
N CYS A 10 -24.41 -21.04 -0.15
CA CYS A 10 -23.13 -21.48 0.42
C CYS A 10 -22.15 -20.30 0.36
N LEU A 11 -21.98 -19.62 1.49
CA LEU A 11 -20.91 -18.64 1.71
C LEU A 11 -19.71 -19.36 2.32
N PHE A 12 -18.62 -19.45 1.57
CA PHE A 12 -17.29 -19.72 2.13
C PHE A 12 -16.49 -18.41 2.05
N SER A 13 -16.63 -17.58 3.08
CA SER A 13 -15.70 -16.48 3.36
C SER A 13 -14.70 -17.00 4.40
N ILE A 14 -13.48 -17.33 3.97
CA ILE A 14 -12.37 -17.48 4.91
C ILE A 14 -11.93 -16.06 5.28
N GLY A 15 -12.54 -15.50 6.33
CA GLY A 15 -12.11 -14.25 6.93
C GLY A 15 -11.05 -14.54 7.99
N VAL A 16 -9.81 -14.08 7.76
CA VAL A 16 -8.82 -13.93 8.82
C VAL A 16 -9.12 -12.59 9.51
N PHE A 17 -9.23 -12.59 10.83
CA PHE A 17 -9.47 -11.39 11.63
C PHE A 17 -8.35 -10.34 11.41
N SER A 18 -8.65 -9.35 10.58
CA SER A 18 -8.22 -7.95 10.70
C SER A 18 -9.48 -7.11 10.43
N GLN A 19 -9.57 -5.89 10.96
CA GLN A 19 -10.67 -5.00 10.59
C GLN A 19 -10.53 -4.66 9.10
N ASP A 20 -11.15 -5.45 8.23
CA ASP A 20 -11.14 -5.20 6.80
C ASP A 20 -11.91 -3.90 6.54
N ASN A 21 -11.14 -2.82 6.35
CA ASN A 21 -11.65 -1.51 5.93
C ASN A 21 -12.18 -1.56 4.48
N PHE A 22 -12.02 -2.68 3.78
CA PHE A 22 -12.63 -2.92 2.47
C PHE A 22 -13.71 -3.99 2.57
N LYS A 23 -14.92 -3.70 2.07
CA LYS A 23 -16.05 -4.64 2.10
C LYS A 23 -16.70 -4.73 0.74
N LEU A 24 -16.96 -5.95 0.28
CA LEU A 24 -17.72 -6.24 -0.94
C LEU A 24 -19.04 -6.93 -0.55
N TYR A 25 -20.16 -6.42 -1.05
CA TYR A 25 -21.50 -6.92 -0.73
C TYR A 25 -22.46 -6.71 -1.90
N TYR A 26 -23.69 -7.18 -1.77
CA TYR A 26 -24.73 -7.01 -2.77
C TYR A 26 -26.05 -6.55 -2.16
N GLU A 27 -26.89 -5.97 -2.99
CA GLU A 27 -28.28 -5.64 -2.69
C GLU A 27 -29.19 -6.22 -3.76
N GLU A 28 -30.36 -6.71 -3.38
CA GLU A 28 -31.38 -7.12 -4.34
C GLU A 28 -32.01 -5.88 -5.01
N THR A 29 -32.30 -6.01 -6.30
CA THR A 29 -33.02 -5.01 -7.09
C THR A 29 -34.22 -5.66 -7.75
N GLU A 30 -35.11 -4.85 -8.35
CA GLU A 30 -36.28 -5.38 -9.06
C GLU A 30 -35.91 -6.38 -10.17
N ASN A 31 -34.74 -6.22 -10.77
CA ASN A 31 -34.28 -6.98 -11.94
C ASN A 31 -33.07 -7.91 -11.64
N GLY A 32 -32.60 -7.99 -10.39
CA GLY A 32 -31.47 -8.84 -10.02
C GLY A 32 -30.72 -8.33 -8.79
N PHE A 33 -29.43 -8.02 -8.93
CA PHE A 33 -28.57 -7.60 -7.81
C PHE A 33 -27.67 -6.44 -8.19
N LYS A 34 -27.36 -5.56 -7.24
CA LYS A 34 -26.32 -4.54 -7.36
C LYS A 34 -25.14 -4.96 -6.48
N ILE A 35 -23.95 -5.07 -7.07
CA ILE A 35 -22.71 -5.36 -6.33
C ILE A 35 -22.06 -4.04 -5.93
N LEU A 36 -21.77 -3.90 -4.63
CA LEU A 36 -21.29 -2.68 -4.00
C LEU A 36 -20.01 -2.94 -3.22
N ALA A 37 -19.16 -1.92 -3.13
CA ALA A 37 -17.99 -1.94 -2.28
C ALA A 37 -17.93 -0.71 -1.37
N ASP A 38 -17.53 -0.93 -0.12
CA ASP A 38 -17.09 0.11 0.79
C ASP A 38 -15.57 0.07 0.89
N ASN A 39 -14.94 1.24 0.84
CA ASN A 39 -13.52 1.42 1.06
C ASN A 39 -13.29 2.49 2.13
N ASP A 40 -13.07 2.05 3.36
CA ASP A 40 -12.70 2.89 4.51
C ASP A 40 -11.19 3.17 4.58
N GLU A 41 -10.40 2.67 3.63
CA GLU A 41 -8.97 2.98 3.57
C GLU A 41 -8.70 4.45 3.20
N TYR A 42 -7.52 4.91 3.58
CA TYR A 42 -6.97 6.21 3.17
C TYR A 42 -6.36 6.17 1.76
N THR A 43 -6.36 5.02 1.11
CA THR A 43 -5.93 4.82 -0.28
C THR A 43 -7.06 4.29 -1.15
N PRO A 44 -7.01 4.48 -2.47
CA PRO A 44 -7.76 3.63 -3.37
C PRO A 44 -7.46 2.15 -3.10
N VAL A 45 -8.45 1.29 -3.32
CA VAL A 45 -8.29 -0.16 -3.26
C VAL A 45 -8.58 -0.72 -4.64
N SER A 46 -7.69 -1.56 -5.14
CA SER A 46 -7.92 -2.35 -6.34
C SER A 46 -8.46 -3.71 -5.96
N ALA A 47 -9.61 -4.11 -6.50
CA ALA A 47 -10.22 -5.40 -6.24
C ALA A 47 -10.46 -6.15 -7.56
N LYS A 48 -9.85 -7.34 -7.70
CA LYS A 48 -10.19 -8.30 -8.77
C LYS A 48 -11.36 -9.13 -8.29
N ILE A 49 -12.44 -9.15 -9.08
CA ILE A 49 -13.64 -9.93 -8.77
C ILE A 49 -13.91 -10.87 -9.94
N ASP A 50 -13.94 -12.17 -9.62
CA ASP A 50 -14.22 -13.26 -10.55
C ASP A 50 -15.62 -13.83 -10.24
N PHE A 51 -16.62 -13.39 -11.00
CA PHE A 51 -18.01 -13.83 -10.81
C PHE A 51 -18.28 -15.21 -11.43
N ARG A 52 -18.98 -16.05 -10.66
CA ARG A 52 -19.53 -17.35 -11.07
C ARG A 52 -21.05 -17.23 -11.11
N LEU A 53 -21.58 -16.88 -12.28
CA LEU A 53 -22.98 -16.54 -12.49
C LEU A 53 -23.75 -17.66 -13.20
N GLU A 54 -24.95 -17.98 -12.72
CA GLU A 54 -25.95 -18.79 -13.43
C GLU A 54 -27.22 -17.94 -13.56
N ASN A 55 -27.71 -17.79 -14.80
CA ASN A 55 -28.91 -17.01 -15.11
C ASN A 55 -28.84 -15.52 -14.70
N LEU A 56 -27.62 -14.97 -14.62
CA LEU A 56 -27.33 -13.55 -14.39
C LEU A 56 -26.34 -13.05 -15.44
N THR A 57 -26.50 -11.81 -15.88
CA THR A 57 -25.51 -11.08 -16.71
C THR A 57 -24.96 -9.89 -15.94
N SER A 58 -23.69 -9.57 -16.14
CA SER A 58 -23.01 -8.46 -15.47
C SER A 58 -22.83 -7.27 -16.43
N THR A 59 -23.28 -6.08 -16.03
CA THR A 59 -23.15 -4.87 -16.85
C THR A 59 -21.69 -4.43 -17.05
N ASN A 60 -20.83 -4.69 -16.06
CA ASN A 60 -19.40 -4.40 -16.14
C ASN A 60 -18.55 -5.64 -16.46
N GLY A 61 -19.15 -6.77 -16.86
CA GLY A 61 -18.44 -8.02 -17.14
C GLY A 61 -18.09 -8.82 -15.89
N SER A 62 -17.60 -10.04 -16.08
CA SER A 62 -17.55 -11.06 -15.00
C SER A 62 -16.17 -11.30 -14.39
N ASN A 63 -15.11 -10.74 -14.97
CA ASN A 63 -13.73 -10.88 -14.48
C ASN A 63 -12.98 -9.58 -14.76
N LYS A 64 -12.95 -8.68 -13.78
CA LYS A 64 -12.31 -7.37 -13.90
C LYS A 64 -11.67 -6.93 -12.60
N VAL A 65 -10.69 -6.05 -12.74
CA VAL A 65 -10.15 -5.26 -11.63
C VAL A 65 -10.91 -3.94 -11.56
N PHE A 66 -11.51 -3.69 -10.40
CA PHE A 66 -12.19 -2.45 -10.07
C PHE A 66 -11.28 -1.63 -9.16
N VAL A 67 -11.28 -0.30 -9.32
CA VAL A 67 -10.52 0.62 -8.46
C VAL A 67 -11.54 1.45 -7.70
N ILE A 68 -11.61 1.21 -6.39
CA ILE A 68 -12.54 1.85 -5.48
C ILE A 68 -11.81 3.03 -4.82
N PRO A 69 -12.26 4.28 -4.97
CA PRO A 69 -11.60 5.42 -4.35
C PRO A 69 -11.55 5.31 -2.82
N ALA A 70 -10.57 5.98 -2.21
CA ALA A 70 -10.45 6.07 -0.75
C ALA A 70 -11.72 6.63 -0.11
N LYS A 71 -11.99 6.26 1.15
CA LYS A 71 -13.11 6.79 1.97
C LYS A 71 -14.46 6.83 1.25
N THR A 72 -14.76 5.82 0.45
CA THR A 72 -15.99 5.75 -0.36
C THR A 72 -16.90 4.66 0.18
N LYS A 73 -18.20 4.98 0.29
CA LYS A 73 -19.25 4.03 0.66
C LYS A 73 -20.12 3.71 -0.54
N ARG A 74 -20.63 2.48 -0.60
CA ARG A 74 -21.59 2.02 -1.61
C ARG A 74 -21.11 2.28 -3.04
N HIS A 75 -19.81 2.12 -3.30
CA HIS A 75 -19.27 2.23 -4.65
C HIS A 75 -19.84 1.12 -5.52
N THR A 76 -20.47 1.47 -6.64
CA THR A 76 -21.05 0.45 -7.53
C THR A 76 -19.97 -0.26 -8.32
N ILE A 77 -19.88 -1.58 -8.15
CA ILE A 77 -18.98 -2.46 -8.90
C ILE A 77 -19.64 -2.86 -10.22
N THR A 78 -20.83 -3.44 -10.14
CA THR A 78 -21.60 -3.86 -11.30
C THR A 78 -23.05 -4.10 -10.91
N ASP A 79 -23.95 -3.99 -11.89
CA ASP A 79 -25.29 -4.54 -11.78
C ASP A 79 -25.29 -5.95 -12.39
N LEU A 80 -26.02 -6.85 -11.75
CA LEU A 80 -26.28 -8.22 -12.19
C LEU A 80 -27.76 -8.36 -12.52
N GLU A 81 -28.08 -8.58 -13.78
CA GLU A 81 -29.46 -8.67 -14.26
C GLU A 81 -29.87 -10.11 -14.49
N VAL A 82 -31.08 -10.48 -14.04
CA VAL A 82 -31.66 -11.82 -14.24
C VAL A 82 -32.05 -11.98 -15.70
N ILE A 83 -31.55 -13.05 -16.32
CA ILE A 83 -31.82 -13.34 -17.74
C ILE A 83 -33.23 -13.92 -17.92
N ASP A 84 -33.60 -14.90 -17.10
CA ASP A 84 -34.92 -15.55 -17.13
C ASP A 84 -35.46 -15.78 -15.72
N ARG A 85 -36.50 -15.04 -15.33
CA ARG A 85 -37.09 -15.10 -13.97
C ARG A 85 -37.69 -16.46 -13.59
N LYS A 86 -37.86 -17.38 -14.54
CA LYS A 86 -38.38 -18.74 -14.28
C LYS A 86 -37.28 -19.76 -13.96
N LYS A 87 -36.02 -19.44 -14.24
CA LYS A 87 -34.88 -20.32 -14.02
C LYS A 87 -34.21 -20.03 -12.69
N ARG A 88 -33.53 -21.05 -12.15
CA ARG A 88 -32.69 -20.89 -10.95
C ARG A 88 -31.63 -19.83 -11.19
N ILE A 89 -31.35 -19.04 -10.16
CA ILE A 89 -30.30 -18.03 -10.13
C ILE A 89 -29.17 -18.53 -9.24
N LYS A 90 -27.92 -18.32 -9.65
CA LYS A 90 -26.74 -18.52 -8.79
C LYS A 90 -25.81 -17.32 -8.90
N LEU A 91 -25.53 -16.70 -7.76
CA LEU A 91 -24.52 -15.67 -7.59
C LEU A 91 -23.41 -16.20 -6.69
N GLY A 92 -22.20 -16.33 -7.21
CA GLY A 92 -21.00 -16.50 -6.42
C GLY A 92 -19.87 -15.65 -6.99
N TYR A 93 -18.88 -15.33 -6.16
CA TYR A 93 -17.67 -14.65 -6.61
C TYR A 93 -16.46 -15.09 -5.78
N GLU A 94 -15.28 -14.87 -6.34
CA GLU A 94 -14.01 -14.82 -5.61
C GLU A 94 -13.44 -13.42 -5.75
N SER A 95 -12.81 -12.92 -4.69
CA SER A 95 -12.22 -11.58 -4.69
C SER A 95 -10.82 -11.59 -4.11
N THR A 96 -9.95 -10.82 -4.74
CA THR A 96 -8.64 -10.44 -4.18
C THR A 96 -8.52 -8.93 -4.27
N TYR A 97 -8.00 -8.29 -3.24
CA TYR A 97 -7.82 -6.84 -3.22
C TYR A 97 -6.49 -6.44 -2.61
N ASN A 98 -6.05 -5.24 -2.96
CA ASN A 98 -4.84 -4.63 -2.42
C ASN A 98 -4.96 -3.11 -2.50
N HIS A 99 -4.19 -2.41 -1.66
CA HIS A 99 -4.10 -0.95 -1.68
C HIS A 99 -3.52 -0.45 -3.01
N GLY A 100 -3.82 0.81 -3.32
CA GLY A 100 -3.35 1.48 -4.52
C GLY A 100 -4.23 1.23 -5.75
N ASN A 101 -3.79 1.84 -6.84
CA ASN A 101 -4.50 1.81 -8.12
C ASN A 101 -3.77 0.88 -9.10
N HIS A 102 -4.34 -0.29 -9.37
CA HIS A 102 -3.80 -1.30 -10.28
C HIS A 102 -3.58 -0.75 -11.71
N ASN A 103 -4.42 0.21 -12.11
CA ASN A 103 -4.37 0.82 -13.43
C ASN A 103 -3.45 2.04 -13.50
N GLN A 104 -2.70 2.34 -12.42
CA GLN A 104 -1.78 3.47 -12.40
C GLN A 104 -0.66 3.31 -13.42
N LYS A 105 -0.49 4.35 -14.24
CA LYS A 105 0.55 4.45 -15.27
C LYS A 105 1.42 5.70 -15.15
N LYS A 106 0.96 6.69 -14.38
CA LYS A 106 1.59 8.00 -14.22
C LYS A 106 1.80 8.27 -12.73
N TYR A 107 2.87 9.01 -12.44
CA TYR A 107 3.20 9.55 -11.13
C TYR A 107 4.10 10.78 -11.35
N ASP A 108 4.35 11.56 -10.31
CA ASP A 108 5.21 12.74 -10.42
C ASP A 108 6.69 12.33 -10.44
N THR A 109 7.25 12.22 -11.65
CA THR A 109 8.68 11.91 -11.86
C THR A 109 9.60 13.11 -11.61
N SER A 110 9.02 14.29 -11.39
CA SER A 110 9.75 15.55 -11.16
C SER A 110 9.88 15.91 -9.69
N PHE A 111 9.15 15.22 -8.80
CA PHE A 111 9.16 15.48 -7.38
C PHE A 111 10.58 15.38 -6.80
N LYS A 112 10.92 16.36 -5.95
CA LYS A 112 12.23 16.48 -5.30
C LYS A 112 12.07 16.13 -3.82
N TYR A 113 12.36 14.89 -3.47
CA TYR A 113 12.23 14.35 -2.13
C TYR A 113 13.20 15.01 -1.16
N TYR A 114 12.80 15.11 0.10
CA TYR A 114 13.69 15.46 1.19
C TYR A 114 14.46 14.22 1.64
N LEU A 115 15.71 14.40 2.07
CA LEU A 115 16.42 13.35 2.78
C LEU A 115 15.63 13.01 4.07
N PRO A 116 15.39 11.72 4.37
CA PRO A 116 14.40 11.29 5.37
C PRO A 116 14.90 11.37 6.82
N PHE A 117 15.80 12.30 7.11
CA PHE A 117 16.42 12.48 8.43
C PHE A 117 16.51 13.97 8.78
N GLN A 118 16.94 14.27 10.01
CA GLN A 118 16.91 15.61 10.57
C GLN A 118 17.79 16.59 9.78
N LYS A 119 17.33 17.84 9.63
CA LYS A 119 18.18 18.93 9.13
C LYS A 119 19.45 19.06 9.96
N GLY A 120 20.59 19.23 9.30
CA GLY A 120 21.92 19.32 9.90
C GLY A 120 22.59 17.98 10.18
N THR A 121 21.95 16.85 9.83
CA THR A 121 22.55 15.52 9.99
C THR A 121 23.01 14.94 8.67
N GLU A 122 24.03 14.08 8.73
CA GLU A 122 24.66 13.40 7.61
C GLU A 122 24.66 11.89 7.84
N TYR A 123 24.29 11.12 6.81
CA TYR A 123 24.34 9.67 6.86
C TYR A 123 24.93 9.07 5.59
N TRP A 124 25.58 7.91 5.75
CA TRP A 124 26.15 7.13 4.67
C TRP A 124 25.08 6.25 4.02
N LEU A 125 24.92 6.37 2.70
CA LEU A 125 24.06 5.49 1.91
C LEU A 125 24.84 4.21 1.59
N SER A 126 24.62 3.14 2.35
CA SER A 126 25.38 1.90 2.18
C SER A 126 24.99 1.10 0.97
N GLN A 127 23.72 1.15 0.60
CA GLN A 127 23.16 0.42 -0.53
C GLN A 127 22.12 1.30 -1.22
N GLY A 128 22.13 1.28 -2.55
CA GLY A 128 21.29 2.15 -3.36
C GLY A 128 20.40 1.37 -4.34
N TYR A 129 19.92 2.10 -5.33
CA TYR A 129 19.06 1.57 -6.40
C TYR A 129 19.71 0.41 -7.14
N ASN A 130 19.01 -0.71 -7.27
CA ASN A 130 19.48 -1.93 -7.91
C ASN A 130 20.81 -2.45 -7.32
N GLY A 131 20.98 -2.28 -6.00
CA GLY A 131 22.17 -2.72 -5.27
C GLY A 131 22.36 -4.24 -5.31
N ALA A 132 23.61 -4.69 -5.23
CA ALA A 132 23.98 -6.09 -5.44
C ALA A 132 23.54 -7.08 -4.33
N THR A 133 23.27 -6.57 -3.12
CA THR A 133 22.91 -7.37 -1.95
C THR A 133 21.40 -7.67 -1.92
N SER A 134 20.61 -6.86 -1.22
CA SER A 134 19.18 -7.08 -1.01
C SER A 134 18.28 -6.35 -2.02
N HIS A 135 18.79 -5.35 -2.75
CA HIS A 135 17.98 -4.49 -3.63
C HIS A 135 18.01 -4.92 -5.10
N GLN A 136 18.15 -6.22 -5.37
CA GLN A 136 18.18 -6.72 -6.74
C GLN A 136 16.82 -6.49 -7.41
N ASN A 137 16.79 -5.67 -8.47
CA ASN A 137 15.57 -5.19 -9.14
C ASN A 137 14.67 -4.30 -8.27
N GLU A 138 15.22 -3.68 -7.22
CA GLU A 138 14.50 -2.75 -6.36
C GLU A 138 15.17 -1.37 -6.32
N ASN A 139 14.34 -0.32 -6.31
CA ASN A 139 14.79 1.06 -6.19
C ASN A 139 14.77 1.54 -4.72
N ALA A 140 15.31 0.73 -3.81
CA ALA A 140 15.41 1.05 -2.40
C ALA A 140 16.76 1.68 -2.02
N LEU A 141 16.81 2.29 -0.84
CA LEU A 141 17.94 3.02 -0.29
C LEU A 141 18.16 2.68 1.19
N ASP A 142 19.38 2.29 1.56
CA ASP A 142 19.74 1.98 2.95
C ASP A 142 20.71 3.01 3.53
N PHE A 143 20.20 3.86 4.43
CA PHE A 143 21.00 4.86 5.11
C PHE A 143 21.48 4.32 6.47
N LYS A 144 22.79 4.14 6.64
CA LYS A 144 23.37 3.71 7.92
C LYS A 144 23.18 4.78 8.98
N MET A 145 22.48 4.43 10.05
CA MET A 145 22.23 5.34 11.18
C MET A 145 22.02 4.56 12.47
N PRO A 146 22.43 5.10 13.64
CA PRO A 146 22.17 4.45 14.93
C PRO A 146 20.68 4.25 15.18
N VAL A 147 20.31 3.21 15.92
CA VAL A 147 18.95 3.01 16.45
C VAL A 147 18.53 4.25 17.25
N GLY A 148 17.28 4.69 17.07
CA GLY A 148 16.75 5.88 17.73
C GLY A 148 17.06 7.19 17.01
N THR A 149 17.62 7.15 15.81
CA THR A 149 17.74 8.34 14.96
C THR A 149 16.36 8.82 14.53
N LYS A 150 16.11 10.12 14.58
CA LYS A 150 14.83 10.70 14.14
C LYS A 150 14.68 10.61 12.61
N ILE A 151 13.60 9.99 12.17
CA ILE A 151 13.18 9.88 10.78
C ILE A 151 12.15 10.97 10.48
N TYR A 152 12.29 11.59 9.31
CA TYR A 152 11.40 12.63 8.83
C TYR A 152 10.82 12.27 7.47
N ALA A 153 9.58 12.69 7.20
CA ALA A 153 8.90 12.42 5.96
C ALA A 153 9.63 13.05 4.77
N ALA A 154 9.93 12.24 3.76
CA ALA A 154 10.59 12.65 2.52
C ALA A 154 9.66 13.42 1.57
N ARG A 155 8.33 13.30 1.75
CA ARG A 155 7.29 13.92 0.92
C ARG A 155 5.96 13.97 1.67
N ASP A 156 5.11 14.96 1.37
CA ASP A 156 3.76 15.10 1.93
C ASP A 156 2.87 13.90 1.57
N GLY A 157 1.93 13.54 2.44
CA GLY A 157 1.01 12.44 2.19
C GLY A 157 0.07 12.16 3.35
N VAL A 158 -0.47 10.96 3.37
CA VAL A 158 -1.27 10.44 4.49
C VAL A 158 -0.64 9.13 4.98
N VAL A 159 -0.61 8.90 6.29
CA VAL A 159 -0.16 7.60 6.83
C VAL A 159 -1.25 6.57 6.59
N VAL A 160 -0.90 5.44 5.98
CA VAL A 160 -1.88 4.43 5.53
C VAL A 160 -1.68 3.08 6.18
N ASP A 161 -0.48 2.81 6.71
CA ASP A 161 -0.18 1.58 7.45
C ASP A 161 1.01 1.81 8.37
N ILE A 162 1.02 1.10 9.50
CA ILE A 162 2.11 1.11 10.48
C ILE A 162 2.21 -0.29 11.09
N GLU A 163 3.43 -0.84 11.07
CA GLU A 163 3.79 -1.98 11.90
C GLU A 163 4.99 -1.59 12.76
N GLU A 164 4.86 -1.71 14.07
CA GLU A 164 5.93 -1.35 15.00
C GLU A 164 5.98 -2.25 16.23
N SER A 165 5.27 -3.38 16.20
CA SER A 165 5.13 -4.30 17.33
C SER A 165 6.30 -5.26 17.46
N PHE A 166 7.01 -5.52 16.36
CA PHE A 166 8.11 -6.48 16.35
C PHE A 166 9.37 -5.92 17.01
N SER A 167 10.21 -6.83 17.49
CA SER A 167 11.49 -6.50 18.14
C SER A 167 12.63 -7.42 17.68
N LYS A 168 12.34 -8.36 16.77
CA LYS A 168 13.28 -9.36 16.30
C LYS A 168 14.17 -8.75 15.21
N SER A 169 15.48 -8.92 15.34
CA SER A 169 16.46 -8.61 14.29
C SER A 169 17.09 -9.89 13.77
N CYS A 170 17.23 -10.04 12.46
CA CYS A 170 18.01 -11.12 11.86
C CYS A 170 18.36 -10.86 10.40
N THR A 171 19.38 -11.57 9.92
CA THR A 171 19.98 -11.36 8.59
C THR A 171 19.41 -12.25 7.49
N SER A 172 18.51 -13.18 7.82
CA SER A 172 17.83 -14.05 6.84
C SER A 172 16.64 -13.34 6.20
N ALA A 173 16.44 -13.55 4.89
CA ALA A 173 15.31 -12.98 4.15
C ALA A 173 13.93 -13.36 4.74
N GLU A 174 13.82 -14.51 5.39
CA GLU A 174 12.60 -14.92 6.10
C GLU A 174 12.19 -13.97 7.23
N CYS A 175 13.12 -13.12 7.68
CA CYS A 175 12.89 -12.13 8.72
C CYS A 175 12.14 -10.89 8.24
N ALA A 176 11.90 -10.75 6.92
CA ALA A 176 11.13 -9.64 6.36
C ALA A 176 9.72 -9.56 6.95
N LYS A 177 9.13 -10.68 7.38
CA LYS A 177 7.83 -10.73 8.09
C LYS A 177 7.82 -10.05 9.46
N TYR A 178 8.98 -9.70 10.00
CA TYR A 178 9.15 -8.98 11.25
C TYR A 178 9.57 -7.52 11.03
N ASN A 179 9.55 -7.04 9.77
CA ASN A 179 9.87 -5.64 9.48
C ASN A 179 8.83 -4.74 10.13
N ASN A 180 9.32 -3.80 10.94
CA ASN A 180 8.53 -2.65 11.34
C ASN A 180 8.67 -1.55 10.27
N PHE A 181 7.58 -0.84 9.98
CA PHE A 181 7.55 0.22 8.98
C PHE A 181 6.49 1.29 9.27
N ILE A 182 6.68 2.46 8.66
CA ILE A 182 5.63 3.47 8.45
C ILE A 182 5.40 3.58 6.94
N LEU A 183 4.16 3.51 6.50
CA LEU A 183 3.77 3.62 5.10
C LEU A 183 2.97 4.92 4.86
N ILE A 184 3.45 5.75 3.94
CA ILE A 184 2.81 7.03 3.57
C ILE A 184 2.37 6.97 2.13
N TYR A 185 1.11 7.32 1.86
CA TYR A 185 0.55 7.45 0.51
C TYR A 185 0.57 8.91 0.05
N HIS A 186 1.08 9.13 -1.17
CA HIS A 186 1.20 10.44 -1.80
C HIS A 186 0.04 10.72 -2.75
N SER A 187 -0.24 11.99 -3.00
CA SER A 187 -1.34 12.43 -3.86
C SER A 187 -1.21 12.00 -5.33
N ASP A 188 -0.02 11.62 -5.78
CA ASP A 188 0.22 11.08 -7.13
C ASP A 188 0.05 9.56 -7.23
N GLY A 189 -0.41 8.90 -6.16
CA GLY A 189 -0.66 7.48 -6.10
C GLY A 189 0.55 6.62 -5.72
N THR A 190 1.70 7.23 -5.45
CA THR A 190 2.88 6.52 -4.95
C THR A 190 2.84 6.36 -3.44
N PHE A 191 3.59 5.40 -2.93
CA PHE A 191 3.79 5.11 -1.52
C PHE A 191 5.27 5.32 -1.19
N ALA A 192 5.56 5.84 0.00
CA ALA A 192 6.88 5.82 0.61
C ALA A 192 6.84 4.95 1.87
N GLU A 193 7.71 3.94 1.92
CA GLU A 193 7.87 3.04 3.06
C GLU A 193 9.20 3.34 3.77
N TYR A 194 9.12 3.48 5.09
CA TYR A 194 10.26 3.73 5.98
C TYR A 194 10.39 2.51 6.89
N THR A 195 11.37 1.65 6.62
CA THR A 195 11.46 0.30 7.19
C THR A 195 12.64 0.17 8.15
N HIS A 196 12.56 -0.87 8.99
CA HIS A 196 13.44 -1.15 10.13
C HIS A 196 13.30 -0.12 11.26
N ILE A 197 12.13 0.50 11.40
CA ILE A 197 11.87 1.37 12.57
C ILE A 197 11.92 0.56 13.86
N LYS A 198 12.32 1.19 14.97
CA LYS A 198 12.36 0.48 16.26
C LYS A 198 10.95 0.09 16.73
N LYS A 199 10.86 -0.89 17.62
CA LYS A 199 9.61 -1.22 18.32
C LYS A 199 9.03 0.04 19.00
N ASN A 200 7.73 0.28 18.86
CA ASN A 200 7.05 1.47 19.37
C ASN A 200 7.78 2.77 18.95
N GLY A 201 8.24 2.80 17.71
CA GLY A 201 9.09 3.83 17.14
C GLY A 201 8.35 4.85 16.27
N ALA A 202 7.13 4.55 15.83
CA ALA A 202 6.28 5.48 15.10
C ALA A 202 5.81 6.60 16.02
N GLN A 203 5.69 7.80 15.46
CA GLN A 203 5.26 9.02 16.16
C GLN A 203 4.10 9.70 15.43
N VAL A 204 3.38 8.90 14.66
CA VAL A 204 2.22 9.24 13.83
C VAL A 204 1.24 8.08 13.89
N ASN A 205 -0.02 8.34 13.52
CA ASN A 205 -1.08 7.35 13.47
C ASN A 205 -1.60 7.18 12.04
N ILE A 206 -2.20 6.02 11.76
CA ILE A 206 -2.90 5.78 10.49
C ILE A 206 -4.00 6.84 10.31
N GLY A 207 -3.97 7.53 9.16
CA GLY A 207 -4.87 8.64 8.83
C GLY A 207 -4.28 10.04 9.04
N ASP A 208 -3.13 10.16 9.69
CA ASP A 208 -2.48 11.46 9.88
C ASP A 208 -2.06 12.05 8.53
N GLU A 209 -2.37 13.33 8.31
CA GLU A 209 -1.81 14.11 7.22
C GLU A 209 -0.36 14.50 7.55
N ILE A 210 0.55 14.18 6.64
CA ILE A 210 1.97 14.38 6.80
C ILE A 210 2.43 15.51 5.88
N LYS A 211 3.21 16.44 6.44
CA LYS A 211 3.97 17.41 5.65
C LYS A 211 5.40 16.96 5.41
N ILE A 212 5.96 17.35 4.26
CA ILE A 212 7.36 17.09 3.93
C ILE A 212 8.26 17.66 5.04
N GLY A 213 9.20 16.84 5.50
CA GLY A 213 10.08 17.19 6.62
C GLY A 213 9.43 17.14 8.00
N GLN A 214 8.22 16.60 8.16
CA GLN A 214 7.62 16.30 9.46
C GLN A 214 8.31 15.10 10.13
N PHE A 215 8.46 15.15 11.45
CA PHE A 215 8.99 14.04 12.24
C PHE A 215 7.94 12.91 12.30
N ILE A 216 8.34 11.68 11.94
CA ILE A 216 7.39 10.55 11.82
C ILE A 216 7.75 9.34 12.69
N GLY A 217 9.00 9.21 13.13
CA GLY A 217 9.39 8.08 13.95
C GLY A 217 10.89 7.94 14.14
N TYR A 218 11.31 6.79 14.66
CA TYR A 218 12.70 6.51 15.01
C TYR A 218 13.23 5.30 14.26
N SER A 219 14.47 5.40 13.76
CA SER A 219 15.18 4.28 13.15
C SER A 219 15.41 3.15 14.16
N GLY A 220 15.61 1.96 13.62
CA GLY A 220 15.84 0.75 14.39
C GLY A 220 16.80 -0.20 13.71
N ASP A 221 16.65 -1.46 14.10
CA ASP A 221 17.39 -2.62 13.62
C ASP A 221 16.45 -3.82 13.79
N VAL A 222 15.24 -3.72 13.23
CA VAL A 222 14.15 -4.70 13.41
C VAL A 222 13.76 -5.29 12.06
N GLY A 223 13.60 -6.61 12.02
CA GLY A 223 13.24 -7.39 10.84
C GLY A 223 14.46 -7.93 10.11
N TRP A 224 14.41 -7.91 8.78
CA TRP A 224 15.50 -8.33 7.92
C TRP A 224 16.57 -7.24 7.79
N ALA A 225 17.41 -7.10 8.82
CA ALA A 225 18.45 -6.10 8.87
C ALA A 225 19.82 -6.75 9.17
N THR A 226 20.88 -6.22 8.55
CA THR A 226 22.27 -6.62 8.82
C THR A 226 22.96 -5.73 9.85
N GLY A 227 22.21 -4.79 10.42
CA GLY A 227 22.60 -3.82 11.43
C GLY A 227 21.75 -2.55 11.32
N PRO A 228 21.95 -1.56 12.21
CA PRO A 228 21.12 -0.36 12.27
C PRO A 228 21.18 0.51 11.00
N HIS A 229 20.03 0.70 10.37
CA HIS A 229 19.86 1.56 9.20
C HIS A 229 18.38 1.93 9.00
N LEU A 230 18.13 2.91 8.14
CA LEU A 230 16.82 3.17 7.56
C LEU A 230 16.81 2.58 6.14
N HIS A 231 15.89 1.66 5.90
CA HIS A 231 15.52 1.26 4.54
C HIS A 231 14.39 2.17 4.05
N PHE A 232 14.58 2.79 2.89
CA PHE A 232 13.63 3.70 2.28
C PHE A 232 13.34 3.30 0.84
N ILE A 233 12.05 3.19 0.51
CA ILE A 233 11.62 2.82 -0.84
C ILE A 233 10.36 3.59 -1.22
N VAL A 234 10.28 3.97 -2.51
CA VAL A 234 9.06 4.54 -3.10
C VAL A 234 8.54 3.61 -4.18
N PHE A 235 7.24 3.37 -4.23
CA PHE A 235 6.61 2.48 -5.20
C PHE A 235 5.18 2.89 -5.51
N PHE A 236 4.56 2.30 -6.52
CA PHE A 236 3.10 2.21 -6.58
C PHE A 236 2.68 0.74 -6.57
N GLN A 237 1.55 0.46 -5.96
CA GLN A 237 1.05 -0.89 -5.70
C GLN A 237 0.04 -1.32 -6.76
N ARG A 238 0.22 -2.52 -7.30
CA ARG A 238 -0.78 -3.29 -8.05
C ARG A 238 -1.23 -4.48 -7.22
N LEU A 239 -2.31 -5.14 -7.62
CA LEU A 239 -2.84 -6.33 -6.94
C LEU A 239 -1.78 -7.36 -6.50
N LYS A 240 -0.83 -7.71 -7.39
CA LYS A 240 0.14 -8.80 -7.16
C LYS A 240 1.61 -8.35 -7.11
N GLU A 241 1.88 -7.07 -7.34
CA GLU A 241 3.26 -6.58 -7.47
C GLU A 241 3.38 -5.13 -7.02
N ARG A 242 4.56 -4.79 -6.51
CA ARG A 242 5.00 -3.40 -6.29
C ARG A 242 5.91 -3.00 -7.44
N ILE A 243 5.71 -1.80 -7.97
CA ILE A 243 6.62 -1.21 -8.96
C ILE A 243 7.44 -0.13 -8.24
N THR A 244 8.69 -0.45 -7.95
CA THR A 244 9.60 0.42 -7.20
C THR A 244 10.16 1.51 -8.09
N LEU A 245 10.37 2.70 -7.54
CA LEU A 245 10.67 3.93 -8.28
C LEU A 245 11.98 4.54 -7.84
N LYS A 246 12.80 4.92 -8.81
CA LYS A 246 14.01 5.71 -8.56
C LYS A 246 13.62 7.15 -8.24
N THR A 247 14.05 7.66 -7.09
CA THR A 247 13.68 9.00 -6.61
C THR A 247 14.82 10.01 -6.75
N LYS A 248 14.46 11.29 -6.83
CA LYS A 248 15.40 12.42 -6.81
C LYS A 248 15.29 13.14 -5.48
N PHE A 249 16.42 13.37 -4.82
CA PHE A 249 16.51 14.02 -3.52
C PHE A 249 17.14 15.39 -3.62
N LEU A 250 16.63 16.34 -2.84
CA LEU A 250 17.26 17.63 -2.64
C LEU A 250 18.59 17.46 -1.90
N ILE A 251 19.63 18.09 -2.44
CA ILE A 251 20.99 18.17 -1.87
C ILE A 251 21.56 19.58 -2.06
N GLY A 252 22.74 19.84 -1.49
CA GLY A 252 23.49 21.10 -1.70
C GLY A 252 22.67 22.32 -1.30
N LYS A 253 22.22 22.37 -0.04
CA LYS A 253 21.33 23.43 0.48
C LYS A 253 20.01 23.58 -0.28
N GLY A 254 19.49 22.48 -0.82
CA GLY A 254 18.21 22.45 -1.55
C GLY A 254 18.27 23.00 -2.97
N LYS A 255 19.47 23.27 -3.51
CA LYS A 255 19.66 23.87 -4.85
C LYS A 255 19.71 22.85 -5.97
N GLN A 256 19.93 21.58 -5.66
CA GLN A 256 20.06 20.50 -6.63
C GLN A 256 19.14 19.35 -6.26
N ALA A 257 18.68 18.60 -7.25
CA ALA A 257 17.92 17.37 -7.06
C ALA A 257 18.55 16.24 -7.88
N VAL A 258 19.02 15.19 -7.21
CA VAL A 258 19.75 14.09 -7.85
C VAL A 258 19.20 12.73 -7.41
N ALA A 259 19.34 11.72 -8.25
CA ALA A 259 19.24 10.36 -7.76
C ALA A 259 20.52 10.04 -6.97
N LEU A 260 20.37 9.61 -5.72
CA LEU A 260 21.50 9.29 -4.86
C LEU A 260 22.30 8.11 -5.41
N LYS A 261 23.59 8.10 -5.09
CA LYS A 261 24.54 7.03 -5.39
C LYS A 261 24.92 6.36 -4.09
N GLU A 262 24.92 5.03 -4.10
CA GLU A 262 25.44 4.27 -2.98
C GLU A 262 26.91 4.58 -2.74
N LYS A 263 27.37 4.30 -1.52
CA LYS A 263 28.73 4.53 -1.06
C LYS A 263 29.12 6.02 -1.08
N GLU A 264 28.16 6.87 -0.76
CA GLU A 264 28.35 8.31 -0.54
C GLU A 264 27.67 8.74 0.77
N LYS A 265 28.08 9.88 1.30
CA LYS A 265 27.42 10.53 2.44
C LYS A 265 26.52 11.66 1.94
N TYR A 266 25.37 11.81 2.60
CA TYR A 266 24.41 12.86 2.28
C TYR A 266 24.00 13.62 3.54
N ILE A 267 24.09 14.95 3.47
CA ILE A 267 23.67 15.87 4.52
C ILE A 267 22.39 16.59 4.11
N ARG A 268 21.45 16.74 5.05
CA ARG A 268 20.24 17.55 4.84
C ARG A 268 20.46 18.97 5.35
N GLU A 269 20.65 19.93 4.46
CA GLU A 269 20.95 21.33 4.83
C GLU A 269 19.74 22.29 4.76
N TYR A 270 18.55 21.80 4.44
CA TYR A 270 17.32 22.58 4.23
C TYR A 270 16.24 22.28 5.27
#